data_AF-A0A7W5BFZ3-F1
#
_entry.id   AF-A0A7W5BFZ3-F1
#
_cell.length_a   1.000
_cell.length_b   1.000
_cell.length_c   1.000
_cell.angle_alpha   90.00
_cell.angle_beta   90.00
_cell.angle_gamma   90.00
#
_symmetry.space_group_name_H-M   'P 1'
#
loop_
_entity.id
_entity.type
_entity.pdbx_description
1 polymer ?
#
loop_
_entity_poly.entity_id
_entity_poly.type
_entity_poly.pdbx_seq_one_letter_code
_entity_poly.pdbx_strand_id
1 'polypeptide(L)'
;MDLWKKSPTRGVITAAEASQALALLEQEVALSKLHPEVDAEHAAHTHPHDLPDDGEDVALADKQKVAFAQRAFPLLEMLRAAKTEGEDIIWGV
;
A
#
# COMPACT_ATOMS: atom_id res chain seq x y z
N MET A 1 10.33 0.71 -7.25
CA MET A 1 9.77 -0.65 -7.04
C MET A 1 10.89 -1.70 -7.11
N ASP A 2 11.83 -1.71 -6.16
CA ASP A 2 12.98 -2.64 -6.19
C ASP A 2 13.28 -3.28 -4.82
N LEU A 3 12.43 -3.02 -3.82
CA LEU A 3 12.69 -3.42 -2.44
C LEU A 3 12.61 -4.96 -2.27
N TRP A 4 11.83 -5.64 -3.11
CA TRP A 4 11.55 -7.08 -2.99
C TRP A 4 11.80 -7.87 -4.28
N LYS A 5 12.05 -7.20 -5.42
CA LYS A 5 12.18 -7.81 -6.77
C LYS A 5 11.08 -8.84 -7.10
N LYS A 6 9.88 -8.68 -6.52
CA LYS A 6 8.71 -9.53 -6.77
C LYS A 6 7.86 -8.90 -7.88
N SER A 7 7.20 -9.74 -8.68
CA SER A 7 6.33 -9.24 -9.76
C SER A 7 5.04 -8.66 -9.17
N PRO A 8 4.56 -7.50 -9.66
CA PRO A 8 3.27 -6.94 -9.27
C PRO A 8 2.10 -7.86 -9.62
N THR A 9 2.21 -8.65 -10.69
CA THR A 9 1.11 -9.50 -11.19
C THR A 9 1.06 -10.86 -10.52
N ARG A 10 2.17 -11.33 -9.95
CA ARG A 10 2.27 -12.64 -9.31
C ARG A 10 3.40 -12.68 -8.32
N GLY A 11 3.15 -13.19 -7.12
CA GLY A 11 4.20 -13.34 -6.13
C GLY A 11 3.72 -13.98 -4.84
N VAL A 12 4.69 -14.14 -3.94
CA VAL A 12 4.50 -14.68 -2.59
C VAL A 12 5.30 -13.86 -1.60
N ILE A 13 4.69 -13.48 -0.49
CA ILE A 13 5.37 -13.05 0.73
C ILE A 13 5.29 -14.23 1.68
N THR A 14 6.44 -14.80 2.01
CA THR A 14 6.50 -15.94 2.93
C THR A 14 6.24 -15.50 4.37
N ALA A 15 5.78 -16.40 5.23
CA ALA A 15 5.61 -16.13 6.66
C ALA A 15 6.89 -15.58 7.33
N ALA A 16 8.06 -16.05 6.88
CA ALA A 16 9.36 -15.56 7.36
C ALA A 16 9.65 -14.12 6.93
N GLU A 17 9.21 -13.72 5.73
CA GLU A 17 9.34 -12.36 5.21
C GLU A 17 8.29 -11.41 5.83
N ALA A 18 7.15 -11.93 6.30
CA ALA A 18 6.00 -11.13 6.76
C ALA A 18 6.36 -10.13 7.87
N SER A 19 7.23 -10.51 8.81
CA SER A 19 7.67 -9.59 9.89
C SER A 19 8.45 -8.40 9.36
N GLN A 20 9.32 -8.61 8.38
CA GLN A 20 10.11 -7.55 7.76
C GLN A 20 9.23 -6.65 6.88
N ALA A 21 8.34 -7.24 6.09
CA ALA A 21 7.36 -6.50 5.29
C ALA A 21 6.48 -5.61 6.17
N LEU A 22 5.98 -6.15 7.29
CA LEU A 22 5.14 -5.41 8.22
C LEU A 22 5.86 -4.18 8.77
N ALA A 23 7.10 -4.35 9.25
CA ALA A 23 7.89 -3.25 9.81
C ALA A 23 8.16 -2.13 8.78
N LEU A 24 8.49 -2.51 7.54
CA LEU A 24 8.72 -1.55 6.45
C LEU A 24 7.44 -0.79 6.09
N LEU A 25 6.31 -1.50 5.97
CA LEU A 25 5.03 -0.89 5.63
C LEU A 25 4.50 0.02 6.74
N GLU A 26 4.67 -0.38 8.01
CA GLU A 26 4.30 0.45 9.17
C GLU A 26 5.14 1.74 9.25
N GLN A 27 6.44 1.64 8.96
CA GLN A 27 7.33 2.82 8.87
C GLN A 27 6.86 3.78 7.78
N GLU A 28 6.56 3.28 6.58
CA GLU A 28 6.13 4.10 5.45
C GLU A 28 4.77 4.76 5.70
N VAL A 29 3.85 4.04 6.34
CA VAL A 29 2.54 4.56 6.76
C VAL A 29 2.71 5.66 7.81
N ALA A 30 3.62 5.49 8.78
CA ALA A 30 3.90 6.51 9.77
C ALA A 30 4.49 7.78 9.13
N LEU A 31 5.42 7.60 8.18
CA LEU A 31 6.06 8.68 7.45
C LEU A 31 5.06 9.44 6.58
N SER A 32 4.19 8.74 5.83
CA SER A 32 3.13 9.35 5.02
C SER A 32 2.12 10.15 5.85
N LYS A 33 1.82 9.71 7.09
CA LYS A 33 0.93 10.45 8.01
C LYS A 33 1.54 11.74 8.55
N LEU A 34 2.87 11.78 8.70
CA LEU A 34 3.60 12.95 9.20
C LEU A 34 3.91 13.95 8.07
N HIS A 35 4.05 13.45 6.84
CA HIS A 35 4.52 14.19 5.67
C HIS A 35 3.49 14.10 4.54
N PRO A 36 2.58 15.08 4.41
CA PRO A 36 1.59 15.11 3.33
C PRO A 36 2.21 15.04 1.92
N GLU A 37 3.42 15.55 1.75
CA GLU A 37 4.19 15.45 0.50
C GLU A 37 4.48 14.01 0.10
N VAL A 38 4.72 13.12 1.06
CA VAL A 38 4.99 11.70 0.79
C VAL A 38 3.71 10.94 0.48
N ASP A 39 2.61 11.27 1.15
CA ASP A 39 1.29 10.73 0.80
C ASP A 39 0.88 11.12 -0.64
N ALA A 40 1.22 12.35 -1.06
CA ALA A 40 1.01 12.82 -2.43
C ALA A 40 1.87 12.08 -3.46
N GLU A 41 3.13 11.75 -3.14
CA GLU A 41 3.98 10.89 -3.99
C GLU A 41 3.36 9.48 -4.15
N HIS A 42 2.86 8.90 -3.06
CA HIS A 42 2.13 7.63 -3.12
C HIS A 42 0.82 7.72 -3.91
N ALA A 43 0.17 8.89 -3.94
CA ALA A 43 -1.03 9.12 -4.71
C ALA A 43 -0.74 9.16 -6.23
N ALA A 44 0.43 9.66 -6.63
CA ALA A 44 0.85 9.71 -8.04
C ALA A 44 1.04 8.30 -8.67
N HIS A 45 1.20 7.27 -7.84
CA HIS A 45 1.30 5.87 -8.27
C HIS A 45 -0.02 5.09 -8.16
N THR A 46 -1.14 5.77 -7.88
CA THR A 46 -2.46 5.15 -7.80
C THR A 46 -2.99 4.84 -9.19
N HIS A 47 -3.72 3.73 -9.34
CA HIS A 47 -4.31 3.38 -10.61
C HIS A 47 -5.33 4.45 -11.06
N PRO A 48 -5.46 4.70 -12.38
CA PRO A 48 -6.38 5.71 -12.91
C PRO A 48 -7.84 5.52 -12.50
N HIS A 49 -8.24 4.29 -12.14
CA HIS A 49 -9.59 3.97 -11.68
C HIS A 49 -9.93 4.54 -10.29
N ASP A 50 -8.92 4.94 -9.51
CA ASP A 50 -9.10 5.60 -8.21
C ASP A 50 -8.95 7.13 -8.32
N LEU A 51 -8.82 7.67 -9.54
CA LEU A 51 -8.82 9.10 -9.79
C LEU A 51 -10.27 9.57 -10.04
N PRO A 52 -10.63 10.78 -9.57
CA PRO A 52 -11.94 11.37 -9.80
C PRO A 52 -12.19 11.63 -11.30
N ASP A 53 -13.46 11.57 -11.69
CA ASP A 53 -13.93 11.72 -13.07
C ASP A 53 -13.50 13.08 -13.67
N ASP A 54 -13.34 13.13 -14.99
CA ASP A 54 -12.67 14.20 -15.78
C ASP A 54 -13.41 15.57 -15.76
N GLY A 55 -14.37 15.75 -14.85
CA GLY A 55 -15.17 16.96 -14.64
C GLY A 55 -15.20 17.48 -13.20
N GLU A 56 -14.48 16.86 -12.26
CA GLU A 56 -14.42 17.37 -10.88
C GLU A 56 -13.41 18.50 -10.70
N ASP A 57 -13.78 19.48 -9.87
CA ASP A 57 -12.88 20.56 -9.43
C ASP A 57 -11.62 19.95 -8.80
N VAL A 58 -10.43 20.40 -9.21
CA VAL A 58 -9.13 19.88 -8.77
C VAL A 58 -9.02 19.86 -7.23
N ALA A 59 -9.62 20.85 -6.56
CA ALA A 59 -9.65 20.92 -5.10
C ALA A 59 -10.57 19.88 -4.43
N LEU A 60 -11.63 19.45 -5.13
CA LEU A 60 -12.49 18.37 -4.68
C LEU A 60 -11.84 17.01 -4.97
N ALA A 61 -11.24 16.89 -6.15
CA ALA A 61 -10.47 15.73 -6.56
C ALA A 61 -9.34 15.40 -5.57
N ASP A 62 -8.60 16.40 -5.11
CA ASP A 62 -7.55 16.24 -4.10
C ASP A 62 -8.09 15.77 -2.74
N LYS A 63 -9.31 16.20 -2.36
CA LYS A 63 -9.95 15.77 -1.10
C LYS A 63 -10.52 14.36 -1.16
N GLN A 64 -10.83 13.86 -2.35
CA GLN A 64 -11.37 12.51 -2.55
C GLN A 64 -10.27 11.45 -2.66
N LYS A 65 -9.00 11.82 -2.77
CA LYS A 65 -7.88 10.87 -2.85
C LYS A 65 -7.82 10.02 -1.58
N VAL A 66 -7.75 8.71 -1.79
CA VAL A 66 -7.57 7.74 -0.69
C VAL A 66 -6.11 7.78 -0.22
N ALA A 67 -5.91 8.13 1.06
CA ALA A 67 -4.58 8.23 1.65
C ALA A 67 -3.83 6.89 1.57
N PHE A 68 -2.50 6.94 1.49
CA PHE A 68 -1.65 5.75 1.44
C PHE A 68 -1.93 4.79 2.60
N ALA A 69 -2.09 5.33 3.82
CA ALA A 69 -2.40 4.55 5.01
C ALA A 69 -3.72 3.74 4.88
N GLN A 70 -4.73 4.30 4.22
CA GLN A 70 -6.01 3.63 4.00
C GLN A 70 -5.86 2.53 2.95
N ARG A 71 -5.09 2.76 1.89
CA ARG A 71 -4.79 1.77 0.84
C ARG A 71 -3.93 0.61 1.35
N ALA A 72 -2.98 0.89 2.25
CA ALA A 72 -2.07 -0.10 2.82
C ALA A 72 -2.73 -1.00 3.88
N PHE A 73 -3.88 -0.59 4.44
CA PHE A 73 -4.51 -1.27 5.57
C PHE A 73 -4.83 -2.76 5.33
N PRO A 74 -5.41 -3.19 4.19
CA PRO A 74 -5.68 -4.61 3.96
C PRO A 74 -4.40 -5.46 4.00
N LEU A 75 -3.31 -4.98 3.40
CA LEU A 75 -2.04 -5.69 3.39
C LEU A 75 -1.39 -5.72 4.79
N LEU A 76 -1.50 -4.65 5.58
CA LEU A 76 -1.05 -4.63 6.97
C LEU A 76 -1.74 -5.73 7.80
N GLU A 77 -3.05 -5.87 7.68
CA GLU A 77 -3.81 -6.89 8.41
C GLU A 77 -3.43 -8.30 7.95
N MET A 78 -3.26 -8.50 6.64
CA MET A 78 -2.78 -9.78 6.11
C MET A 78 -1.38 -10.13 6.62
N LEU A 79 -0.46 -9.15 6.68
CA LEU A 79 0.90 -9.37 7.21
C LEU A 79 0.90 -9.70 8.71
N ARG A 80 -0.01 -9.11 9.48
CA ARG A 80 -0.19 -9.45 10.91
C ARG A 80 -0.73 -10.87 11.08
N ALA A 81 -1.73 -11.26 10.27
CA ALA A 81 -2.27 -12.61 10.26
C ALA A 81 -1.20 -13.62 9.84
N ALA A 82 -0.53 -13.41 8.70
CA ALA A 82 0.56 -14.25 8.20
C ALA A 82 1.69 -14.45 9.22
N LYS A 83 2.10 -13.38 9.92
CA LYS A 83 3.09 -13.46 11.00
C LYS A 83 2.61 -14.29 12.20
N THR A 84 1.33 -14.21 12.55
CA THR A 84 0.75 -14.87 13.72
C THR A 84 0.47 -16.35 13.46
N GLU A 85 -0.06 -16.64 12.27
CA GLU A 85 -0.54 -17.97 11.87
C GLU A 85 0.55 -18.78 11.15
N GLY A 86 1.63 -18.13 10.70
CA GLY A 86 2.71 -18.79 9.97
C GLY A 86 2.36 -19.10 8.51
N GLU A 87 1.43 -18.34 7.94
CA GLU A 87 0.90 -18.53 6.58
C GLU A 87 1.54 -17.61 5.56
N ASP A 88 1.55 -18.04 4.30
CA ASP A 88 2.09 -17.26 3.17
C ASP A 88 1.00 -16.40 2.52
N ILE A 89 1.37 -15.21 2.08
CA ILE A 89 0.50 -14.32 1.30
C ILE A 89 0.83 -14.50 -0.19
N ILE A 90 -0.14 -14.93 -0.98
CA ILE A 90 0.03 -15.24 -2.41
C ILE A 90 -0.95 -14.41 -3.24
N TRP A 91 -0.50 -13.92 -4.40
CA TRP A 91 -1.34 -13.26 -5.39
C TRP A 91 -0.99 -13.69 -6.82
N GLY A 92 -1.93 -13.51 -7.75
CA GLY A 92 -1.73 -13.85 -9.16
C GLY A 92 -1.69 -15.35 -9.44
N VAL A 93 -2.47 -16.13 -8.67
CA VAL A 93 -2.70 -17.56 -8.91
C VAL A 93 -3.70 -17.80 -10.04
#